data_AF-A0A1F3CJN1-F1
#
_entry.id   AF-A0A1F3CJN1-F1
#
_cell.length_a   1.000
_cell.length_b   1.000
_cell.length_c   1.000
_cell.angle_alpha   90.00
_cell.angle_beta   90.00
_cell.angle_gamma   90.00
#
_symmetry.space_group_name_H-M   'P 1'
#
loop_
_entity.id
_entity.type
_entity.pdbx_description
1 polymer ?
#
loop_
_entity_poly.entity_id
_entity_poly.type
_entity_poly.pdbx_seq_one_letter_code
_entity_poly.pdbx_strand_id
1 'polypeptide(L)'
;MTKRKTNNGYNTNLASEFFVMSTLARLGIDASLSLGNKKTVDIVVMKTDGTYLTIDVKGIAGIDDWIIGDSEIDYSPNHYFL
;
A
#
# COMPACT_ATOMS: atom_id res chain seq x y z
N MET A 1 -0.24 -20.82 26.87
CA MET A 1 -0.22 -21.15 25.42
C MET A 1 0.09 -19.86 24.66
N THR A 2 1.35 -19.65 24.28
CA THR A 2 1.79 -18.40 23.66
C THR A 2 1.31 -18.38 22.21
N LYS A 3 0.36 -17.50 21.86
CA LYS A 3 -0.06 -17.29 20.46
C LYS A 3 1.18 -16.89 19.66
N ARG A 4 1.68 -17.79 18.82
CA ARG A 4 2.71 -17.49 17.82
C ARG A 4 2.14 -16.38 16.95
N LYS A 5 2.74 -15.18 16.99
CA LYS A 5 2.43 -14.07 16.09
C LYS A 5 2.71 -14.58 14.68
N THR A 6 1.69 -15.06 13.97
CA THR A 6 1.84 -15.48 12.59
C THR A 6 2.12 -14.23 11.77
N ASN A 7 3.21 -14.20 11.01
CA ASN A 7 3.58 -13.15 10.04
C ASN A 7 2.53 -12.93 8.92
N ASN A 8 1.29 -13.38 9.10
CA ASN A 8 0.24 -13.38 8.09
C ASN A 8 -0.08 -11.95 7.63
N GLY A 9 -0.29 -10.99 8.55
CA GLY A 9 -0.64 -9.62 8.17
C GLY A 9 0.47 -8.92 7.37
N TYR A 10 1.74 -9.10 7.77
CA TYR A 10 2.87 -8.51 7.05
C TYR A 10 3.00 -9.08 5.62
N ASN A 11 2.95 -10.41 5.49
CA ASN A 11 3.03 -11.05 4.19
C ASN A 11 1.81 -10.73 3.31
N THR A 12 0.62 -10.60 3.91
CA THR A 12 -0.59 -10.15 3.19
C THR A 12 -0.43 -8.73 2.67
N ASN A 13 0.05 -7.79 3.49
CA ASN A 13 0.27 -6.41 3.03
C ASN A 13 1.31 -6.35 1.92
N LEU A 14 2.43 -7.05 2.10
CA LEU A 14 3.48 -7.14 1.09
C LEU A 14 2.97 -7.75 -0.23
N ALA A 15 2.13 -8.80 -0.15
CA ALA A 15 1.51 -9.39 -1.33
C ALA A 15 0.56 -8.40 -2.04
N SER A 16 -0.22 -7.62 -1.27
CA SER A 16 -1.08 -6.57 -1.81
C SER A 16 -0.28 -5.46 -2.49
N GLU A 17 0.82 -5.00 -1.88
CA GLU A 17 1.73 -4.00 -2.47
C GLU A 17 2.26 -4.47 -3.84
N PHE A 18 2.73 -5.72 -3.93
CA PHE A 18 3.17 -6.31 -5.19
C PHE A 18 2.03 -6.50 -6.21
N PHE A 19 0.82 -6.84 -5.75
CA PHE A 19 -0.35 -6.96 -6.63
C PHE A 19 -0.69 -5.62 -7.28
N VAL A 20 -0.73 -4.53 -6.51
CA VAL A 20 -0.96 -3.17 -7.01
C VAL A 20 0.15 -2.78 -8.00
N MET A 21 1.42 -2.98 -7.64
CA MET A 21 2.56 -2.73 -8.54
C MET A 21 2.43 -3.50 -9.86
N SER A 22 2.02 -4.76 -9.83
CA SER A 22 1.82 -5.56 -11.04
C SER A 22 0.75 -4.95 -11.96
N THR A 23 -0.29 -4.36 -11.37
CA THR A 23 -1.40 -3.76 -12.10
C THR A 23 -0.99 -2.44 -12.72
N LEU A 24 -0.30 -1.58 -11.96
CA LEU A 24 0.27 -0.33 -12.47
C LEU A 24 1.24 -0.59 -13.63
N ALA A 25 2.11 -1.58 -13.48
CA ALA A 25 3.05 -1.98 -14.53
C ALA A 25 2.33 -2.44 -15.82
N ARG A 26 1.25 -3.21 -15.72
CA ARG A 26 0.45 -3.63 -16.89
C ARG A 26 -0.27 -2.48 -17.57
N LEU A 27 -0.56 -1.40 -16.83
CA LEU A 27 -1.12 -0.17 -17.38
C LEU A 27 -0.03 0.75 -17.99
N GLY A 28 1.24 0.37 -17.93
CA GLY A 28 2.37 1.19 -18.39
C GLY A 28 2.64 2.39 -17.48
N ILE A 29 2.19 2.35 -16.22
CA ILE A 29 2.37 3.43 -15.25
C ILE A 29 3.74 3.25 -14.58
N ASP A 30 4.54 4.33 -14.57
CA ASP A 30 5.82 4.37 -13.86
C ASP A 30 5.58 4.51 -12.35
N ALA A 31 5.87 3.45 -11.61
CA ALA A 31 5.61 3.34 -10.19
C ALA A 31 6.80 2.71 -9.46
N SER A 32 7.08 3.20 -8.25
CA SER A 32 8.14 2.71 -7.37
C SER A 32 7.57 2.27 -6.02
N LEU A 33 7.96 1.07 -5.59
CA LEU A 33 7.63 0.53 -4.27
C LEU A 33 8.62 1.06 -3.22
N SER A 34 8.13 1.54 -2.08
CA SER A 34 8.99 1.93 -0.98
C SER A 34 9.43 0.69 -0.18
N LEU A 35 10.74 0.62 0.13
CA LEU A 35 11.31 -0.47 0.90
C LEU A 35 11.94 0.06 2.18
N GLY A 36 11.62 -0.57 3.32
CA GLY A 36 12.25 -0.27 4.61
C GLY A 36 11.29 -0.29 5.78
N ASN A 37 11.85 -0.24 7.00
CA ASN A 37 11.10 -0.31 8.26
C ASN A 37 10.44 1.01 8.68
N LYS A 38 10.79 2.14 8.06
CA LYS A 38 10.21 3.47 8.31
C LYS A 38 9.71 4.09 7.00
N LYS A 39 8.88 3.35 6.27
CA LYS A 39 8.24 3.85 5.06
C LYS A 39 7.08 4.77 5.42
N THR A 40 7.03 5.94 4.78
CA THR A 40 5.94 6.91 4.96
C THR A 40 4.78 6.66 4.00
N VAL A 41 5.05 6.06 2.84
CA VAL A 41 4.07 5.72 1.79
C VAL A 41 4.43 4.38 1.17
N ASP A 42 3.47 3.60 0.68
CA ASP A 42 3.79 2.27 0.10
C ASP A 42 4.28 2.36 -1.35
N ILE A 43 3.60 3.14 -2.20
CA ILE A 43 3.94 3.27 -3.63
C ILE A 43 3.94 4.75 -4.03
N VAL A 44 4.90 5.12 -4.89
CA VAL A 44 4.96 6.44 -5.54
C VAL A 44 4.80 6.26 -7.05
N VAL A 45 3.92 7.03 -7.67
CA VAL A 45 3.69 7.01 -9.12
C VAL A 45 4.14 8.34 -9.71
N MET A 46 4.94 8.28 -10.77
CA MET A 46 5.37 9.46 -11.52
C MET A 46 4.41 9.69 -12.70
N LYS A 47 3.82 10.88 -12.77
CA LYS A 47 2.98 11.28 -13.91
C LYS A 47 3.86 11.88 -15.02
N THR A 48 3.34 11.86 -16.24
CA THR A 48 4.03 12.41 -17.42
C THR A 48 4.27 13.92 -17.35
N ASP A 49 3.50 14.65 -16.54
CA ASP A 49 3.67 16.08 -16.30
C ASP A 49 4.74 16.42 -15.24
N GLY A 50 5.45 15.40 -14.74
CA GLY A 50 6.48 15.54 -13.71
C GLY A 50 5.94 15.64 -12.29
N THR A 51 4.62 15.60 -12.09
CA THR A 51 4.02 15.47 -10.76
C THR A 51 4.04 14.02 -10.28
N TYR A 52 3.80 13.83 -8.98
CA TYR A 52 3.70 12.49 -8.39
C TYR A 52 2.37 12.33 -7.64
N LEU A 53 1.95 11.08 -7.51
CA LEU A 53 0.93 10.67 -6.55
C LEU A 53 1.48 9.57 -5.65
N THR A 54 0.92 9.44 -4.46
CA THR A 54 1.30 8.42 -3.48
C THR A 54 0.12 7.52 -3.20
N ILE A 55 0.41 6.25 -2.95
CA ILE A 55 -0.59 5.23 -2.71
C ILE A 55 -0.19 4.47 -1.44
N ASP A 56 -1.12 4.40 -0.50
CA ASP A 56 -1.05 3.50 0.65
C ASP A 56 -1.89 2.27 0.39
N VAL A 57 -1.29 1.10 0.59
CA VAL A 57 -1.90 -0.20 0.27
C VAL A 57 -2.27 -0.92 1.56
N LYS A 58 -3.52 -1.36 1.67
CA LYS A 58 -4.03 -2.12 2.81
C LYS A 58 -4.39 -3.54 2.40
N GLY A 59 -3.56 -4.49 2.81
CA GLY A 59 -3.84 -5.92 2.71
C GLY A 59 -4.70 -6.42 3.87
N ILE A 60 -5.94 -6.79 3.58
CA ILE A 60 -6.84 -7.39 4.59
C ILE A 60 -6.57 -8.89 4.71
N ALA A 61 -6.22 -9.34 5.91
CA ALA A 61 -6.02 -10.76 6.22
C ALA A 61 -7.22 -11.39 6.97
N GLY A 62 -8.16 -10.57 7.48
CA GLY A 62 -9.35 -10.98 8.24
C GLY A 62 -10.66 -10.74 7.49
N ILE A 63 -11.78 -11.24 8.03
CA ILE A 63 -13.11 -11.12 7.39
C ILE A 63 -13.79 -9.77 7.71
N ASP A 64 -13.50 -9.16 8.86
CA ASP A 64 -14.22 -7.99 9.39
C ASP A 64 -13.35 -6.72 9.51
N ASP A 65 -12.23 -6.64 8.79
CA ASP A 65 -11.33 -5.47 8.86
C ASP A 65 -11.76 -4.45 7.78
N TRP A 66 -12.40 -3.36 8.19
CA TRP A 66 -12.79 -2.28 7.28
C TRP A 66 -11.56 -1.47 6.85
N ILE A 67 -11.48 -1.16 5.56
CA ILE A 67 -10.29 -0.67 4.83
C ILE A 67 -9.62 0.57 5.47
N ILE A 68 -10.36 1.39 6.22
CA ILE A 68 -9.88 2.68 6.74
C ILE A 68 -9.96 2.83 8.27
N GLY A 69 -10.66 1.93 8.99
CA GLY A 69 -10.76 1.93 10.46
C GLY A 69 -10.78 3.32 11.14
N ASP A 70 -10.05 3.44 12.26
CA ASP A 70 -9.69 4.70 12.95
C ASP A 70 -8.36 5.29 12.45
N SER A 71 -7.89 4.91 11.25
CA SER A 71 -6.59 5.39 10.77
C SER A 71 -6.64 6.90 10.49
N GLU A 72 -5.56 7.62 10.84
CA GLU A 72 -5.41 9.02 10.43
C GLU A 72 -5.36 9.04 8.89
N ILE A 73 -6.48 9.41 8.30
CA ILE A 73 -6.60 9.55 6.85
C ILE A 73 -5.76 10.76 6.44
N ASP A 74 -4.74 10.52 5.62
CA ASP A 74 -4.03 11.59 4.95
C ASP A 74 -4.89 12.13 3.79
N TYR A 75 -5.38 13.36 3.95
CA TYR A 75 -6.16 14.07 2.94
C TYR A 75 -5.28 14.88 1.97
N SER A 76 -3.96 14.64 1.96
CA SER A 76 -3.04 15.30 1.05
C SER A 76 -3.48 15.11 -0.42
N PRO A 77 -3.43 16.16 -1.25
CA PRO A 77 -3.78 16.04 -2.65
C PRO A 77 -2.85 15.04 -3.34
N ASN A 78 -3.41 14.22 -4.22
CA ASN A 78 -2.71 13.11 -4.89
C ASN A 78 -2.24 11.98 -3.95
N HIS A 79 -2.85 11.82 -2.78
CA HIS A 79 -2.70 10.61 -1.96
C HIS A 79 -3.94 9.71 -2.11
N TYR A 80 -3.74 8.41 -2.25
CA TYR A 80 -4.80 7.44 -2.48
C TYR A 80 -4.63 6.21 -1.59
N PHE A 81 -5.74 5.65 -1.11
CA PHE A 81 -5.76 4.38 -0.39
C PHE A 81 -6.31 3.29 -1.30
N LEU A 82 -5.63 2.15 -1.35
CA LEU A 82 -6.01 0.96 -2.12
C LEU A 82 -6.08 -0.29 -1.24
#